data_AF-A0A9E1WR24-F1
#
_entry.id   AF-A0A9E1WR24-F1
#
_cell.length_a   1.000
_cell.length_b   1.000
_cell.length_c   1.000
_cell.angle_alpha   90.00
_cell.angle_beta   90.00
_cell.angle_gamma   90.00
#
_symmetry.space_group_name_H-M   'P 1'
#
loop_
_entity.id
_entity.type
_entity.pdbx_description
1 polymer ?
#
loop_
_entity_poly.entity_id
_entity_poly.type
_entity_poly.pdbx_seq_one_letter_code
_entity_poly.pdbx_strand_id
1 'polypeptide(L)'
;MFLRFFCLFFLTSSVFASSHSFQEFLDQVRKTATEQGVSKSTIDKAFFELTPRPSAITSDKAQAEFNENFWHYVNKRVSNVRLNNGKDTLKNNASLLSKTSEKYGVPAHVIVAFLGLESNYGNYMGSDSLIRSLATLAYDKRRSKFFTRELIAVLKLMDK
;
A
#
# COMPACT_ATOMS: atom_id res chain seq x y z
N MET A 1 -22.23 -23.60 66.65
CA MET A 1 -22.68 -22.18 66.66
C MET A 1 -21.45 -21.32 66.36
N PHE A 2 -21.19 -20.69 65.23
CA PHE A 2 -21.89 -20.45 63.96
C PHE A 2 -20.80 -20.43 62.86
N LEU A 3 -21.07 -21.07 61.73
CA LEU A 3 -20.24 -21.06 60.54
C LEU A 3 -20.39 -19.70 59.84
N ARG A 4 -19.30 -18.94 59.62
CA ARG A 4 -19.32 -17.72 58.79
C ARG A 4 -18.60 -17.99 57.48
N PHE A 5 -19.38 -18.28 56.45
CA PHE A 5 -18.94 -18.40 55.05
C PHE A 5 -18.87 -16.97 54.48
N PHE A 6 -17.66 -16.46 54.23
CA PHE A 6 -17.45 -15.18 53.56
C PHE A 6 -17.42 -15.42 52.05
N CYS A 7 -18.52 -15.14 51.37
CA CYS A 7 -18.66 -15.33 49.93
C CYS A 7 -17.93 -14.18 49.20
N LEU A 8 -16.76 -14.45 48.62
CA LEU A 8 -16.07 -13.52 47.74
C LEU A 8 -16.80 -13.47 46.38
N PHE A 9 -17.57 -12.42 46.15
CA PHE A 9 -18.13 -12.14 44.82
C PHE A 9 -17.02 -11.56 43.93
N PHE A 10 -16.41 -12.38 43.08
CA PHE A 10 -15.56 -11.89 41.99
C PHE A 10 -16.45 -11.25 40.91
N LEU A 11 -16.49 -9.92 40.86
CA LEU A 11 -16.98 -9.21 39.67
C LEU A 11 -15.99 -9.42 38.52
N THR A 12 -16.26 -10.38 37.65
CA THR A 12 -15.57 -10.49 36.36
C THR A 12 -16.04 -9.36 35.47
N SER A 13 -15.27 -8.28 35.39
CA SER A 13 -15.46 -7.27 34.35
C SER A 13 -15.00 -7.87 33.02
N SER A 14 -15.95 -8.25 32.17
CA SER A 14 -15.64 -8.61 30.79
C SER A 14 -15.11 -7.38 30.07
N VAL A 15 -13.79 -7.31 29.89
CA VAL A 15 -13.17 -6.34 28.98
C VAL A 15 -13.54 -6.75 27.57
N PHE A 16 -14.61 -6.15 27.02
CA PHE A 16 -14.85 -6.21 25.58
C PHE A 16 -13.71 -5.46 24.90
N ALA A 17 -12.77 -6.21 24.32
CA ALA A 17 -11.82 -5.65 23.37
C ALA A 17 -12.62 -5.15 22.16
N SER A 18 -12.90 -3.84 22.10
CA SER A 18 -13.50 -3.21 20.93
C SER A 18 -12.52 -3.29 19.75
N SER A 19 -12.61 -4.37 18.97
CA SER A 19 -12.11 -4.34 17.60
C SER A 19 -13.02 -3.42 16.82
N HIS A 20 -12.53 -2.26 16.42
CA HIS A 20 -13.27 -1.37 15.52
C HIS A 20 -13.49 -2.10 14.20
N SER A 21 -14.71 -2.06 13.69
CA SER A 21 -15.03 -2.66 12.39
C SER A 21 -14.35 -1.91 11.24
N PHE A 22 -14.23 -2.55 10.08
CA PHE A 22 -13.69 -1.91 8.90
C PHE A 22 -14.52 -0.68 8.47
N GLN A 23 -15.84 -0.74 8.63
CA GLN A 23 -16.72 0.38 8.29
C GLN A 23 -16.49 1.57 9.21
N GLU A 24 -16.41 1.34 10.53
CA GLU A 24 -16.09 2.41 11.50
C GLU A 24 -14.72 3.02 11.21
N PHE A 25 -13.74 2.21 10.81
CA PHE A 25 -12.44 2.70 10.34
C PHE A 25 -12.57 3.60 9.11
N LEU A 26 -13.33 3.19 8.09
CA LEU A 26 -13.56 4.01 6.90
C LEU A 26 -14.26 5.33 7.23
N ASP A 27 -15.17 5.34 8.20
CA ASP A 27 -15.84 6.56 8.65
C ASP A 27 -14.87 7.53 9.35
N GLN A 28 -13.91 7.01 10.11
CA GLN A 28 -12.81 7.82 10.67
C GLN A 28 -11.91 8.40 9.57
N VAL A 29 -11.56 7.60 8.56
CA VAL A 29 -10.78 8.09 7.41
C VAL A 29 -11.56 9.14 6.63
N ARG A 30 -12.87 8.94 6.43
CA ARG A 30 -13.77 9.90 5.77
C ARG A 30 -13.73 11.25 6.48
N LYS A 31 -13.90 11.26 7.80
CA LYS A 31 -13.81 12.50 8.60
C LYS A 31 -12.47 13.20 8.37
N THR A 32 -11.37 12.46 8.50
CA THR A 32 -10.02 12.99 8.33
C THR A 32 -9.76 13.52 6.92
N ALA A 33 -10.23 12.81 5.88
CA ALA A 33 -10.08 13.21 4.49
C ALA A 33 -10.89 14.48 4.17
N THR A 34 -12.12 14.58 4.68
CA THR A 34 -12.95 15.79 4.54
C THR A 34 -12.33 17.00 5.25
N GLU A 35 -11.81 16.82 6.47
CA GLU A 35 -11.06 17.88 7.18
C GLU A 35 -9.81 18.33 6.41
N GLN A 36 -9.24 17.45 5.59
CA GLN A 36 -8.12 17.75 4.70
C GLN A 36 -8.52 18.21 3.29
N GLY A 37 -9.80 18.53 3.08
CA GLY A 37 -10.30 19.17 1.87
C GLY A 37 -10.73 18.23 0.75
N VAL A 38 -10.78 16.90 0.97
CA VAL A 38 -11.29 15.95 -0.04
C VAL A 38 -12.82 16.04 -0.11
N SER A 39 -13.37 16.18 -1.31
CA SER A 39 -14.81 16.24 -1.52
C SER A 39 -15.51 14.95 -1.08
N LYS A 40 -16.73 15.12 -0.54
CA LYS A 40 -17.57 13.99 -0.16
C LYS A 40 -17.85 13.04 -1.33
N SER A 41 -18.04 13.58 -2.54
CA SER A 41 -18.30 12.78 -3.75
C SER A 41 -17.15 11.82 -4.06
N THR A 42 -15.91 12.30 -3.97
CA THR A 42 -14.72 11.48 -4.21
C THR A 42 -14.57 10.38 -3.16
N ILE A 43 -14.79 10.70 -1.88
CA ILE A 43 -14.74 9.70 -0.80
C ILE A 43 -15.84 8.66 -0.98
N ASP A 44 -17.08 9.08 -1.26
CA ASP A 44 -18.22 8.18 -1.47
C ASP A 44 -17.97 7.21 -2.62
N LYS A 45 -17.44 7.69 -3.74
CA LYS A 45 -17.06 6.84 -4.88
C LYS A 45 -15.93 5.87 -4.53
N ALA A 46 -14.89 6.35 -3.85
CA ALA A 46 -13.74 5.52 -3.50
C ALA A 46 -14.08 4.42 -2.50
N PHE A 47 -15.01 4.69 -1.56
CA PHE A 47 -15.38 3.76 -0.49
C PHE A 47 -16.65 2.95 -0.79
N PHE A 48 -17.26 3.14 -1.97
CA PHE A 48 -18.44 2.39 -2.38
C PHE A 48 -18.17 0.87 -2.39
N GLU A 49 -18.94 0.12 -1.60
CA GLU A 49 -18.84 -1.34 -1.44
C GLU A 49 -17.42 -1.85 -1.14
N LEU A 50 -16.60 -1.03 -0.48
CA LEU A 50 -15.22 -1.36 -0.20
C LEU A 50 -15.13 -2.41 0.91
N THR A 51 -14.47 -3.53 0.62
CA THR A 51 -14.22 -4.61 1.58
C THR A 51 -12.73 -4.89 1.74
N PRO A 52 -12.25 -5.34 2.92
CA PRO A 52 -10.85 -5.68 3.10
C PRO A 52 -10.39 -6.78 2.13
N ARG A 53 -9.09 -6.78 1.82
CA ARG A 53 -8.42 -7.85 1.06
C ARG A 53 -7.34 -8.51 1.94
N PRO A 54 -7.67 -9.57 2.69
CA PRO A 54 -6.72 -10.18 3.63
C PRO A 54 -5.36 -10.56 3.02
N SER A 55 -5.34 -10.99 1.75
CA SER A 55 -4.10 -11.30 1.04
C SER A 55 -3.14 -10.11 0.91
N ALA A 56 -3.62 -8.87 0.91
CA ALA A 56 -2.75 -7.69 0.95
C ALA A 56 -1.92 -7.64 2.24
N ILE A 57 -2.50 -8.00 3.39
CA ILE A 57 -1.81 -8.06 4.69
C ILE A 57 -0.76 -9.17 4.68
N THR A 58 -1.09 -10.31 4.07
CA THR A 58 -0.13 -11.42 3.93
C THR A 58 1.06 -11.01 3.06
N SER A 59 0.81 -10.44 1.88
CA SER A 59 1.87 -9.96 0.98
C SER A 59 2.74 -8.88 1.63
N ASP A 60 2.13 -7.96 2.36
CA ASP A 60 2.80 -6.90 3.12
C ASP A 60 3.78 -7.42 4.19
N LYS A 61 3.49 -8.60 4.77
CA LYS A 61 4.36 -9.28 5.74
C LYS A 61 5.39 -10.19 5.07
N ALA A 62 5.11 -10.69 3.87
CA ALA A 62 5.90 -11.68 3.16
C ALA A 62 6.85 -11.07 2.11
N GLN A 63 7.56 -10.00 2.46
CA GLN A 63 8.49 -9.32 1.55
C GLN A 63 9.64 -10.27 1.16
N ALA A 64 9.54 -10.85 -0.04
CA ALA A 64 10.40 -11.93 -0.50
C ALA A 64 11.87 -11.50 -0.66
N GLU A 65 12.13 -10.22 -0.94
CA GLU A 65 13.49 -9.70 -1.09
C GLU A 65 14.37 -9.93 0.16
N PHE A 66 13.77 -9.95 1.36
CA PHE A 66 14.52 -10.17 2.60
C PHE A 66 14.86 -11.64 2.87
N ASN A 67 14.29 -12.55 2.08
CA ASN A 67 14.43 -14.00 2.26
C ASN A 67 15.22 -14.65 1.11
N GLU A 68 15.76 -13.88 0.17
CA GLU A 68 16.54 -14.38 -0.97
C GLU A 68 18.04 -14.11 -0.79
N ASN A 69 18.88 -15.04 -1.24
CA ASN A 69 20.32 -14.79 -1.31
C ASN A 69 20.63 -13.77 -2.42
N PHE A 70 21.74 -13.04 -2.26
CA PHE A 70 22.13 -11.97 -3.17
C PHE A 70 22.19 -12.40 -4.65
N TRP A 71 22.82 -13.54 -4.95
CA TRP A 71 22.98 -14.00 -6.33
C TRP A 71 21.65 -14.38 -6.98
N HIS A 72 20.76 -15.02 -6.22
CA HIS A 72 19.41 -15.34 -6.69
C HIS A 72 18.61 -14.07 -6.99
N TYR A 73 18.69 -13.09 -6.10
CA TYR A 73 18.05 -11.79 -6.28
C TYR A 73 18.56 -11.10 -7.55
N VAL A 74 19.88 -10.97 -7.73
CA VAL A 74 20.49 -10.33 -8.90
C VAL A 74 20.14 -11.07 -10.18
N ASN A 75 20.24 -12.41 -10.21
CA ASN A 75 19.96 -13.20 -11.41
C ASN A 75 18.50 -13.10 -11.86
N LYS A 76 17.55 -13.01 -10.91
CA LYS A 76 16.14 -12.71 -11.23
C LYS A 76 15.94 -11.31 -11.77
N ARG A 77 16.77 -10.35 -11.34
CA ARG A 77 16.58 -8.93 -11.65
C ARG A 77 17.41 -8.43 -12.84
N VAL A 78 18.45 -9.15 -13.25
CA VAL A 78 19.36 -8.77 -14.34
C VAL A 78 19.40 -9.91 -15.37
N SER A 79 18.28 -10.13 -16.04
CA SER A 79 18.16 -11.15 -17.10
C SER A 79 18.47 -10.56 -18.48
N ASN A 80 18.92 -11.41 -19.41
CA ASN A 80 19.14 -11.03 -20.80
C ASN A 80 17.88 -10.42 -21.45
N VAL A 81 16.71 -10.95 -21.13
CA VAL A 81 15.42 -10.41 -21.58
C VAL A 81 15.24 -8.96 -21.10
N ARG A 82 15.49 -8.70 -19.82
CA ARG A 82 15.38 -7.34 -19.28
C ARG A 82 16.39 -6.40 -19.89
N LEU A 83 17.62 -6.84 -20.11
CA LEU A 83 18.66 -6.04 -20.75
C LEU A 83 18.28 -5.65 -22.18
N ASN A 84 17.75 -6.59 -22.97
CA ASN A 84 17.31 -6.33 -24.34
C ASN A 84 16.13 -5.35 -24.36
N ASN A 85 15.09 -5.61 -23.57
CA ASN A 85 13.95 -4.70 -23.45
C ASN A 85 14.34 -3.30 -22.96
N GLY A 86 15.37 -3.20 -22.11
CA GLY A 86 15.91 -1.92 -21.64
C GLY A 86 16.61 -1.15 -22.76
N LYS A 87 17.42 -1.82 -23.59
CA LYS A 87 18.02 -1.21 -24.79
C LYS A 87 16.96 -0.72 -25.77
N ASP A 88 15.92 -1.51 -25.99
CA ASP A 88 14.80 -1.12 -26.86
C ASP A 88 14.04 0.08 -26.27
N THR A 89 13.79 0.09 -24.97
CA THR A 89 13.13 1.22 -24.27
C THR A 89 13.96 2.50 -24.39
N LEU A 90 15.28 2.42 -24.22
CA LEU A 90 16.19 3.54 -24.43
C LEU A 90 16.10 4.09 -25.86
N LYS A 91 16.17 3.20 -26.85
CA LYS A 91 16.11 3.57 -28.27
C LYS A 91 14.77 4.21 -28.63
N ASN A 92 13.68 3.59 -28.24
CA ASN A 92 12.33 4.01 -28.61
C ASN A 92 11.93 5.34 -27.95
N ASN A 93 12.52 5.68 -26.80
CA ASN A 93 12.20 6.90 -26.05
C ASN A 93 13.35 7.91 -25.99
N ALA A 94 14.35 7.80 -26.88
CA ALA A 94 15.59 8.57 -26.80
C ALA A 94 15.38 10.09 -26.66
N SER A 95 14.47 10.68 -27.44
CA SER A 95 14.18 12.13 -27.39
C SER A 95 13.56 12.55 -26.05
N LEU A 96 12.59 11.79 -25.54
CA LEU A 96 11.96 12.05 -24.24
C LEU A 96 12.96 11.90 -23.10
N LEU A 97 13.77 10.84 -23.14
CA LEU A 97 14.76 10.55 -22.12
C LEU A 97 15.91 11.55 -22.12
N SER A 98 16.34 12.07 -23.29
CA SER A 98 17.33 13.16 -23.35
C SER A 98 16.80 14.42 -22.67
N LYS A 99 15.61 14.88 -23.05
CA LYS A 99 14.97 16.05 -22.43
C LYS A 99 14.76 15.88 -20.93
N THR A 100 14.36 14.68 -20.50
CA THR A 100 14.16 14.37 -19.08
C THR A 100 15.48 14.35 -18.33
N SER A 101 16.52 13.74 -18.91
CA SER A 101 17.86 13.68 -18.34
C SER A 101 18.49 15.07 -18.22
N GLU A 102 18.33 15.92 -19.23
CA GLU A 102 18.80 17.31 -19.21
C GLU A 102 18.06 18.13 -18.15
N LYS A 103 16.73 17.97 -18.06
CA LYS A 103 15.90 18.73 -17.13
C LYS A 103 16.16 18.36 -15.66
N TYR A 104 16.34 17.09 -15.35
CA TYR A 104 16.40 16.59 -13.97
C TYR A 104 17.79 16.08 -13.55
N GLY A 105 18.77 16.03 -14.45
CA GLY A 105 20.13 15.58 -14.16
C GLY A 105 20.28 14.07 -13.92
N VAL A 106 19.24 13.27 -14.20
CA VAL A 106 19.26 11.82 -14.01
C VAL A 106 19.55 11.13 -15.34
N PRO A 107 20.64 10.33 -15.45
CA PRO A 107 20.98 9.66 -16.69
C PRO A 107 19.85 8.76 -17.21
N ALA A 108 19.59 8.81 -18.51
CA ALA A 108 18.52 8.06 -19.17
C ALA A 108 18.51 6.56 -18.82
N HIS A 109 19.68 5.92 -18.75
CA HIS A 109 19.79 4.50 -18.44
C HIS A 109 19.38 4.18 -16.99
N VAL A 110 19.54 5.10 -16.04
CA VAL A 110 19.06 4.93 -14.65
C VAL A 110 17.53 4.95 -14.60
N ILE A 111 16.91 5.88 -15.32
CA ILE A 111 15.44 5.97 -15.45
C ILE A 111 14.88 4.67 -16.04
N VAL A 112 15.49 4.20 -17.13
CA VAL A 112 15.04 2.96 -17.79
C VAL A 112 15.28 1.72 -16.92
N ALA A 113 16.40 1.63 -16.21
CA ALA A 113 16.66 0.53 -15.28
C ALA A 113 15.59 0.48 -14.18
N PHE A 114 15.21 1.62 -13.63
CA PHE A 114 14.14 1.72 -12.63
C PHE A 114 12.80 1.24 -13.18
N LEU A 115 12.39 1.72 -14.37
CA LEU A 115 11.16 1.26 -15.04
C LEU A 115 11.14 -0.26 -15.28
N GLY A 116 12.28 -0.84 -15.64
CA GLY A 116 12.43 -2.28 -15.86
C GLY A 116 12.27 -3.11 -14.59
N LEU A 117 12.73 -2.59 -13.45
CA LEU A 117 12.63 -3.26 -12.15
C LEU A 117 11.21 -3.16 -11.56
N GLU A 118 10.57 -2.00 -11.70
CA GLU A 118 9.27 -1.72 -11.08
C GLU A 118 8.09 -2.34 -11.84
N SER A 119 8.11 -2.25 -13.18
CA SER A 119 6.91 -2.56 -13.98
C SER A 119 7.19 -3.36 -15.24
N ASN A 120 8.41 -3.86 -15.39
CA ASN A 120 8.87 -4.46 -16.64
C ASN A 120 8.60 -3.52 -17.84
N TYR A 121 9.00 -2.25 -17.69
CA TYR A 121 8.80 -1.20 -18.71
C TYR A 121 7.32 -0.92 -19.02
N GLY A 122 6.47 -1.05 -18.01
CA GLY A 122 5.02 -0.82 -18.08
C GLY A 122 4.17 -2.02 -18.48
N ASN A 123 4.78 -3.17 -18.75
CA ASN A 123 4.05 -4.39 -19.09
C ASN A 123 3.39 -5.08 -17.88
N TYR A 124 3.78 -4.73 -16.66
CA TYR A 124 3.24 -5.29 -15.44
C TYR A 124 3.09 -4.22 -14.35
N MET A 125 1.86 -3.69 -14.19
CA MET A 125 1.56 -2.63 -13.21
C MET A 125 0.87 -3.14 -11.95
N GLY A 126 0.69 -4.46 -11.84
CA GLY A 126 -0.20 -5.08 -10.85
C GLY A 126 -1.68 -5.01 -11.26
N SER A 127 -2.50 -5.83 -10.62
CA SER A 127 -3.94 -5.96 -10.91
C SER A 127 -4.84 -5.65 -9.70
N ASP A 128 -4.24 -5.36 -8.56
CA ASP A 128 -4.98 -5.09 -7.32
C ASP A 128 -5.52 -3.65 -7.30
N SER A 129 -6.72 -3.48 -6.75
CA SER A 129 -7.29 -2.14 -6.52
C SER A 129 -6.43 -1.36 -5.51
N LEU A 130 -5.92 -0.21 -5.93
CA LEU A 130 -5.08 0.66 -5.10
C LEU A 130 -5.83 1.11 -3.83
N ILE A 131 -7.07 1.60 -3.97
CA ILE A 131 -7.89 2.05 -2.84
C ILE A 131 -8.12 0.90 -1.86
N ARG A 132 -8.53 -0.27 -2.37
CA ARG A 132 -8.79 -1.44 -1.53
C ARG A 132 -7.55 -1.89 -0.79
N SER A 133 -6.40 -1.90 -1.47
CA SER A 133 -5.13 -2.29 -0.87
C SER A 133 -4.68 -1.31 0.22
N LEU A 134 -4.73 0.00 -0.07
CA LEU A 134 -4.39 1.03 0.91
C LEU A 134 -5.33 1.02 2.11
N ALA A 135 -6.64 0.91 1.91
CA ALA A 135 -7.62 0.85 3.00
C ALA A 135 -7.43 -0.40 3.86
N THR A 136 -7.19 -1.56 3.24
CA THR A 136 -6.90 -2.80 3.98
C THR A 136 -5.66 -2.65 4.84
N LEU A 137 -4.57 -2.10 4.30
CA LEU A 137 -3.30 -1.95 5.00
C LEU A 137 -3.31 -0.81 6.02
N ALA A 138 -4.16 0.20 5.81
CA ALA A 138 -4.41 1.26 6.77
C ALA A 138 -5.24 0.77 7.96
N TYR A 139 -6.13 -0.19 7.74
CA TYR A 139 -6.88 -0.87 8.79
C TYR A 139 -6.01 -1.85 9.61
N ASP A 140 -4.98 -2.46 9.00
CA ASP A 140 -4.02 -3.30 9.73
C ASP A 140 -3.11 -2.48 10.66
N LYS A 141 -2.98 -2.94 11.92
CA LYS A 141 -2.28 -2.21 12.98
C LYS A 141 -0.79 -1.98 12.71
N ARG A 142 -0.12 -2.81 11.91
CA ARG A 142 1.34 -2.82 11.75
C ARG A 142 1.89 -1.52 11.15
N ARG A 143 1.23 -1.02 10.10
CA ARG A 143 1.64 0.20 9.36
C ARG A 143 0.47 1.16 9.14
N SER A 144 -0.57 1.07 9.97
CA SER A 144 -1.81 1.83 9.85
C SER A 144 -1.61 3.32 9.54
N LYS A 145 -0.77 4.01 10.32
CA LYS A 145 -0.50 5.45 10.15
C LYS A 145 0.09 5.79 8.77
N PHE A 146 1.02 4.97 8.30
CA PHE A 146 1.64 5.15 6.98
C PHE A 146 0.58 5.01 5.89
N PHE A 147 -0.15 3.90 5.88
CA PHE A 147 -1.13 3.63 4.83
C PHE A 147 -2.37 4.51 4.88
N THR A 148 -2.77 4.99 6.07
CA THR A 148 -3.83 6.00 6.21
C THR A 148 -3.42 7.29 5.51
N ARG A 149 -2.17 7.71 5.65
CA ARG A 149 -1.65 8.89 4.94
C ARG A 149 -1.64 8.68 3.44
N GLU A 150 -1.18 7.53 2.95
CA GLU A 150 -1.16 7.21 1.51
C GLU A 150 -2.58 7.10 0.93
N LEU A 151 -3.53 6.52 1.68
CA LEU A 151 -4.93 6.46 1.28
C LEU A 151 -5.51 7.88 1.10
N ILE A 152 -5.29 8.77 2.06
CA ILE A 152 -5.74 10.17 1.96
C ILE A 152 -5.03 10.89 0.81
N ALA A 153 -3.74 10.64 0.59
CA ALA A 153 -3.00 11.23 -0.53
C ALA A 153 -3.60 10.82 -1.88
N VAL A 154 -3.92 9.54 -2.06
CA VAL A 154 -4.61 9.05 -3.27
C VAL A 154 -6.00 9.67 -3.41
N LEU A 155 -6.78 9.81 -2.34
CA LEU A 155 -8.08 10.47 -2.40
C LEU A 155 -7.95 11.93 -2.86
N LYS A 156 -6.93 12.66 -2.38
CA LYS A 156 -6.64 14.02 -2.86
C LYS A 156 -6.22 14.07 -4.33
N LEU A 157 -5.54 13.04 -4.83
CA LEU A 157 -5.19 12.95 -6.26
C LEU A 157 -6.42 12.72 -7.12
N MET A 158 -7.39 11.92 -6.65
CA MET A 158 -8.65 11.65 -7.35
C MET A 158 -9.62 12.84 -7.35
N ASP A 159 -9.45 13.77 -6.41
CA ASP A 159 -10.33 14.93 -6.24
C ASP A 159 -9.91 16.15 -7.08
N LYS A 160 -8.81 16.04 -7.84
CA LYS A 160 -8.32 17.04 -8.78
C LYS A 160 -8.85 16.78 -10.19
#